data_AF-A0A2V9WMX8-F1
#
_entry.id   AF-A0A2V9WMX8-F1
#
_cell.length_a   1.000
_cell.length_b   1.000
_cell.length_c   1.000
_cell.angle_alpha   90.00
_cell.angle_beta   90.00
_cell.angle_gamma   90.00
#
_symmetry.space_group_name_H-M   'P 1'
#
loop_
_entity.id
_entity.type
_entity.pdbx_description
1 polymer ?
#
loop_
_entity_poly.entity_id
_entity_poly.type
_entity_poly.pdbx_seq_one_letter_code
_entity_poly.pdbx_strand_id
1 'polypeptide(L)'
;MVKSLLIALLACALLLTSSGCGSVSFRGAFSGSDSIKTESGFVSLVQFTVVFGNGMSSPGTVVTFLFNGNSSTLTFCGDQRSQFPINQFARANFTPGQPCDNLLLVVIGIN
;
A
#
# COMPACT_ATOMS: atom_id res chain seq x y z
N MET A 1 -9.33 -24.65 -61.90
CA MET A 1 -8.53 -23.62 -61.19
C MET A 1 -9.36 -22.68 -60.29
N VAL A 2 -10.66 -22.92 -60.05
CA VAL A 2 -11.50 -22.05 -59.16
C VAL A 2 -11.60 -22.54 -57.71
N LYS A 3 -11.36 -23.85 -57.48
CA LYS A 3 -11.48 -24.48 -56.16
C LYS A 3 -10.37 -24.03 -55.18
N SER A 4 -9.17 -23.76 -55.70
CA SER A 4 -8.03 -23.26 -54.91
C SER A 4 -8.25 -21.81 -54.44
N LEU A 5 -8.92 -20.99 -55.26
CA LEU A 5 -9.20 -19.60 -54.94
C LEU A 5 -10.20 -19.46 -53.78
N LEU A 6 -11.21 -20.32 -53.75
CA LEU A 6 -12.22 -20.35 -52.68
C LEU A 6 -11.62 -20.78 -51.33
N ILE A 7 -10.69 -21.74 -51.34
CA ILE A 7 -9.99 -22.21 -50.13
C ILE A 7 -9.06 -21.12 -49.61
N ALA A 8 -8.34 -20.43 -50.50
CA ALA A 8 -7.50 -19.29 -50.14
C ALA A 8 -8.31 -18.14 -49.52
N LEU A 9 -9.50 -17.84 -50.06
CA LEU A 9 -10.38 -16.81 -49.53
C LEU A 9 -10.93 -17.18 -48.13
N LEU A 10 -11.31 -18.45 -47.94
CA LEU A 10 -11.83 -18.95 -46.67
C LEU A 10 -10.73 -18.97 -45.58
N ALA A 11 -9.51 -19.35 -45.94
CA ALA A 11 -8.35 -19.31 -45.03
C ALA A 11 -8.00 -17.87 -44.62
N CYS A 12 -8.10 -16.92 -45.56
CA CYS A 12 -7.85 -15.50 -45.27
C CYS A 12 -8.93 -14.91 -44.35
N ALA A 13 -10.19 -15.32 -44.51
CA ALA A 13 -11.30 -14.88 -43.65
C ALA A 13 -11.16 -15.39 -42.20
N LEU A 14 -10.67 -16.62 -41.99
CA LEU A 14 -10.42 -17.15 -40.64
C LEU A 14 -9.32 -16.37 -39.91
N LEU A 15 -8.25 -15.97 -40.61
CA LEU A 15 -7.12 -15.24 -40.02
C LEU A 15 -7.50 -13.83 -39.53
N LEU A 16 -8.53 -13.22 -40.11
CA LEU A 16 -9.03 -11.90 -39.71
C LEU A 16 -9.83 -11.91 -38.40
N THR A 17 -10.25 -13.09 -37.92
CA THR A 17 -11.07 -13.23 -36.70
C THR A 17 -10.27 -13.47 -35.42
N SER A 18 -8.95 -13.65 -35.52
CA SER A 18 -8.10 -14.02 -34.36
C SER A 18 -7.37 -12.84 -33.70
N SER A 19 -7.49 -11.61 -34.20
CA SER A 19 -6.98 -10.40 -33.53
C SER A 19 -7.96 -9.87 -32.47
N GLY A 20 -8.38 -10.75 -31.56
CA GLY A 20 -8.97 -10.33 -30.30
C GLY A 20 -7.91 -9.63 -29.45
N CYS A 21 -7.80 -8.31 -29.59
CA CYS A 21 -7.07 -7.47 -28.66
C CYS A 21 -7.80 -7.50 -27.31
N GLY A 22 -7.53 -8.52 -26.51
CA GLY A 22 -7.91 -8.53 -25.12
C GLY A 22 -7.21 -7.36 -24.45
N SER A 23 -7.95 -6.32 -24.10
CA SER A 23 -7.48 -5.28 -23.21
C SER A 23 -7.26 -5.91 -21.83
N VAL A 24 -6.10 -6.53 -21.64
CA VAL A 24 -5.58 -6.89 -20.32
C VAL A 24 -5.21 -5.58 -19.63
N SER A 25 -6.23 -4.95 -19.05
CA SER A 25 -6.03 -3.82 -18.16
C SER A 25 -5.51 -4.39 -16.84
N PHE A 26 -4.19 -4.46 -16.70
CA PHE A 26 -3.58 -4.49 -15.38
C PHE A 26 -3.85 -3.12 -14.76
N ARG A 27 -4.89 -3.04 -13.94
CA ARG A 27 -5.09 -1.92 -13.02
C ARG A 27 -4.04 -2.04 -11.91
N GLY A 28 -2.78 -1.77 -12.25
CA GLY A 28 -1.79 -1.42 -11.24
C GLY A 28 -2.31 -0.18 -10.54
N ALA A 29 -2.53 -0.26 -9.22
CA ALA A 29 -2.88 0.90 -8.42
C ALA A 29 -1.67 1.83 -8.35
N PHE A 30 -1.44 2.60 -9.42
CA PHE A 30 -0.60 3.78 -9.38
C PHE A 30 -1.41 4.85 -8.62
N SER A 31 -1.43 4.74 -7.30
CA SER A 31 -1.90 5.81 -6.44
C SER A 31 -0.88 6.94 -6.53
N GLY A 32 -1.28 8.03 -7.17
CA GLY A 32 -0.47 9.22 -7.34
C GLY A 32 -0.07 9.80 -5.99
N SER A 33 1.20 10.19 -5.87
CA SER A 33 1.81 11.07 -4.85
C SER A 33 1.61 10.79 -3.34
N ASP A 34 0.63 9.98 -2.94
CA ASP A 34 0.38 9.51 -1.57
C ASP A 34 0.73 8.02 -1.52
N SER A 35 2.03 7.74 -1.64
CA SER A 35 2.54 6.38 -1.60
C SER A 35 2.32 5.82 -0.20
N ILE A 36 1.31 4.95 -0.05
CA ILE A 36 1.10 4.19 1.18
C ILE A 36 2.43 3.54 1.58
N LYS A 37 2.90 3.89 2.76
CA LYS A 37 4.07 3.31 3.41
C LYS A 37 3.63 2.23 4.37
N THR A 38 4.49 1.24 4.55
CA THR A 38 4.23 0.10 5.41
C THR A 38 5.46 -0.15 6.25
N GLU A 39 5.29 -0.20 7.56
CA GLU A 39 6.33 -0.57 8.51
C GLU A 39 5.85 -1.74 9.35
N SER A 40 6.75 -2.67 9.68
CA SER A 40 6.41 -3.84 10.49
C SER A 40 7.53 -4.23 11.44
N GLY A 41 7.15 -4.60 12.66
CA GLY A 41 8.07 -5.02 13.70
C GLY A 41 7.35 -5.21 15.03
N PHE A 42 8.12 -5.56 16.06
CA PHE A 42 7.62 -5.60 17.44
C PHE A 42 7.47 -4.20 17.99
N VAL A 43 6.29 -3.87 18.49
CA VAL A 43 6.04 -2.56 19.12
C VAL A 43 6.78 -2.52 20.46
N SER A 44 7.77 -1.65 20.58
CA SER A 44 8.57 -1.49 21.81
C SER A 44 8.12 -0.31 22.67
N LEU A 45 7.75 0.79 22.00
CA LEU A 45 7.33 2.03 22.66
C LEU A 45 6.09 2.59 21.97
N VAL A 46 5.15 3.06 22.77
CA VAL A 46 3.94 3.75 22.32
C VAL A 46 3.69 4.93 23.26
N GLN A 47 3.83 6.15 22.76
CA GLN A 47 3.74 7.36 23.57
C GLN A 47 2.82 8.38 22.91
N PHE A 48 1.90 8.95 23.69
CA PHE A 48 1.09 10.09 23.25
C PHE A 48 1.87 11.39 23.46
N THR A 49 1.84 12.27 22.46
CA THR A 49 2.56 13.54 22.45
C THR A 49 1.76 14.62 21.72
N VAL A 50 2.27 15.85 21.76
CA VAL A 50 1.77 16.95 20.95
C VAL A 50 2.77 17.20 19.83
N VAL A 51 2.28 17.14 18.59
CA VAL A 51 3.04 17.36 17.38
C VAL A 51 2.79 18.79 16.91
N PHE A 52 3.85 19.53 16.63
CA PHE A 52 3.78 20.91 16.15
C PHE A 52 3.99 20.96 14.63
N GLY A 53 3.07 21.58 13.91
CA GLY A 53 3.20 21.78 12.46
C GLY A 53 2.33 22.94 11.98
N ASN A 54 2.82 23.69 10.98
CA ASN A 54 2.12 24.83 10.39
C ASN A 54 1.61 25.86 11.42
N GLY A 55 2.33 26.05 12.54
CA GLY A 55 1.95 26.96 13.62
C GLY A 55 0.85 26.46 14.54
N MET A 56 0.42 25.19 14.40
CA MET A 56 -0.63 24.57 15.21
C MET A 56 -0.09 23.34 15.96
N SER A 57 -0.57 23.15 17.19
CA SER A 57 -0.32 21.96 18.00
C SER A 57 -1.44 20.94 17.80
N SER A 58 -1.10 19.74 17.34
CA SER A 58 -2.04 18.63 17.16
C SER A 58 -1.64 17.44 18.04
N PRO A 59 -2.58 16.70 18.64
CA PRO A 59 -2.23 15.46 19.31
C PRO A 59 -1.66 14.43 18.33
N GLY A 60 -0.66 13.67 18.76
CA GLY A 60 -0.07 12.58 17.98
C GLY A 60 0.46 11.46 18.85
N THR A 61 0.79 10.34 18.20
CA THR A 61 1.29 9.13 18.85
C THR A 61 2.60 8.71 18.22
N VAL A 62 3.64 8.62 19.03
CA VAL A 62 4.95 8.10 18.65
C VAL A 62 4.97 6.60 18.89
N VAL A 63 5.34 5.83 17.88
CA VAL A 63 5.42 4.37 17.92
C VAL A 63 6.80 3.93 17.47
N THR A 64 7.47 3.10 18.26
CA THR A 64 8.76 2.50 17.90
C THR A 64 8.59 1.01 17.63
N PHE A 65 8.96 0.60 16.42
CA PHE A 65 9.03 -0.79 15.98
C PHE A 65 10.45 -1.31 16.10
N LEU A 66 10.59 -2.56 16.54
CA LEU A 66 11.83 -3.31 16.58
C LEU A 66 11.74 -4.50 15.62
N PHE A 67 12.66 -4.59 14.66
CA PHE A 67 12.73 -5.71 13.73
C PHE A 67 14.17 -6.08 13.45
N ASN A 68 14.55 -7.34 13.66
CA ASN A 68 15.92 -7.85 13.48
C ASN A 68 17.01 -6.99 14.16
N GLY A 69 16.73 -6.45 15.35
CA GLY A 69 17.66 -5.60 16.09
C GLY A 69 17.73 -4.14 15.64
N ASN A 70 16.98 -3.76 14.59
CA ASN A 70 16.86 -2.36 14.16
C ASN A 70 15.60 -1.71 14.75
N SER A 71 15.68 -0.42 15.09
CA SER A 71 14.55 0.36 15.61
C SER A 71 14.06 1.41 14.62
N SER A 72 12.77 1.42 14.32
CA SER A 72 12.10 2.42 13.47
C SER A 72 11.04 3.16 14.27
N THR A 73 11.14 4.49 14.36
CA THR A 73 10.17 5.32 15.10
C THR A 73 9.33 6.13 14.13
N LEU A 74 8.00 6.03 14.25
CA LEU A 74 7.01 6.76 13.47
C LEU A 74 6.16 7.64 14.36
N THR A 75 5.64 8.74 13.80
CA THR A 75 4.73 9.65 14.53
C THR A 75 3.42 9.76 13.77
N PHE A 76 2.34 9.23 14.35
CA PHE A 76 1.01 9.26 13.77
C PHE A 76 0.17 10.41 14.32
N CYS A 77 -0.72 10.96 13.51
CA CYS A 77 -1.69 11.96 13.94
C CYS A 77 -2.80 11.32 14.82
N GLY A 78 -3.16 11.98 15.92
CA GLY A 78 -4.19 11.54 16.89
C GLY A 78 -3.69 10.56 17.97
N ASP A 79 -4.60 10.14 18.85
CA ASP A 79 -4.35 9.07 19.83
C ASP A 79 -4.58 7.70 19.17
N GLN A 80 -3.47 7.04 18.83
CA GLN A 80 -3.47 5.72 18.19
C GLN A 80 -2.98 4.63 19.13
N ARG A 81 -2.78 4.93 20.42
CA ARG A 81 -2.13 4.00 21.36
C ARG A 81 -2.86 2.68 21.52
N SER A 82 -4.19 2.69 21.41
CA SER A 82 -5.04 1.49 21.48
C SER A 82 -4.83 0.54 20.29
N GLN A 83 -4.29 1.03 19.17
CA GLN A 83 -4.03 0.20 17.98
C GLN A 83 -2.68 -0.54 18.05
N PHE A 84 -1.77 -0.10 18.93
CA PHE A 84 -0.41 -0.61 19.02
C PHE A 84 -0.14 -1.28 20.36
N PRO A 85 -0.42 -2.59 20.49
CA PRO A 85 -0.06 -3.33 21.69
C PRO A 85 1.46 -3.51 21.80
N ILE A 86 2.02 -3.11 22.95
CA ILE A 86 3.44 -3.26 23.26
C ILE A 86 3.81 -4.75 23.34
N ASN A 87 5.04 -5.09 22.92
CA ASN A 87 5.61 -6.43 22.84
C ASN A 87 4.88 -7.38 21.87
N GLN A 88 4.10 -6.83 20.94
CA GLN A 88 3.47 -7.62 19.88
C GLN A 88 4.02 -7.22 18.52
N PHE A 89 4.07 -8.18 17.60
CA PHE A 89 4.38 -7.91 16.22
C PHE A 89 3.19 -7.18 15.57
N ALA A 90 3.44 -6.02 14.97
CA ALA A 90 2.43 -5.26 14.26
C ALA A 90 2.97 -4.77 12.92
N ARG A 91 2.07 -4.63 11.95
CA ARG A 91 2.32 -3.97 10.66
C ARG A 91 1.39 -2.77 10.54
N ALA A 92 1.95 -1.59 10.35
CA ALA A 92 1.23 -0.34 10.16
C ALA A 92 1.29 0.08 8.69
N ASN A 93 0.14 0.40 8.10
CA ASN A 93 0.05 1.09 6.82
C ASN A 93 -0.32 2.54 7.08
N PHE A 94 0.37 3.47 6.44
CA PHE A 94 0.18 4.89 6.65
C PHE A 94 0.48 5.71 5.40
N THR A 95 -0.08 6.90 5.30
CA THR A 95 0.40 7.90 4.33
C THR A 95 1.32 8.89 5.03
N PRO A 96 2.47 9.22 4.42
CA PRO A 96 3.41 10.16 5.01
C PRO A 96 2.79 11.57 5.03
N GLY A 97 2.92 12.25 6.16
CA GLY A 97 2.34 13.58 6.35
C GLY A 97 3.27 14.55 7.07
N GLN A 98 2.89 15.83 7.07
CA GLN A 98 3.56 16.85 7.88
C GLN A 98 2.49 17.55 8.76
N PRO A 99 2.68 17.60 10.09
CA PRO A 99 3.87 17.20 10.84
C PRO A 99 3.89 15.73 11.32
N CYS A 100 2.83 14.97 11.08
CA CYS A 100 2.68 13.58 11.47
C CYS A 100 2.09 12.75 10.31
N ASP A 101 2.33 11.45 10.35
CA ASP A 101 1.83 10.47 9.40
C ASP A 101 0.35 10.14 9.67
N ASN A 102 -0.40 9.82 8.62
CA ASN A 102 -1.79 9.41 8.77
C ASN A 102 -1.90 7.88 8.77
N LEU A 103 -2.32 7.33 9.91
CA LEU A 103 -2.47 5.89 10.08
C LEU A 103 -3.72 5.39 9.34
N LEU A 104 -3.54 4.40 8.47
CA LEU A 104 -4.64 3.80 7.70
C LEU A 104 -5.13 2.51 8.35
N LEU A 105 -4.20 1.63 8.74
CA LEU A 105 -4.50 0.30 9.26
C LEU A 105 -3.34 -0.22 10.11
N VAL A 106 -3.67 -0.93 11.19
CA VAL A 106 -2.73 -1.75 11.95
C VAL A 106 -3.18 -3.21 11.90
N VAL A 107 -2.27 -4.09 11.50
CA VAL A 107 -2.47 -5.54 11.51
C VAL A 107 -1.56 -6.12 12.59
N ILE A 108 -2.16 -6.78 13.58
CA ILE A 108 -1.42 -7.50 14.62
C ILE A 108 -1.04 -8.87 14.07
N GLY A 109 0.26 -9.18 14.07
CA GLY A 109 0.77 -10.49 13.73
C GLY A 109 0.62 -11.43 14.92
N ILE A 110 -0.10 -12.52 14.72
CA ILE A 110 -0.07 -13.67 15.63
C ILE A 110 1.25 -14.41 15.42
N ASN A 111 2.05 -14.48 16.47
CA ASN A 111 3.29 -15.26 16.53
C ASN A 111 3.05 -16.59 17.22
#